data_AF-A0A9F5J5R8-F1
#
_entry.id   AF-A0A9F5J5R8-F1
#
_cell.length_a   1.000
_cell.length_b   1.000
_cell.length_c   1.000
_cell.angle_alpha   90.00
_cell.angle_beta   90.00
_cell.angle_gamma   90.00
#
_symmetry.space_group_name_H-M   'P 1'
#
loop_
_entity.id
_entity.type
_entity.pdbx_description
1 polymer ?
#
loop_
_entity_poly.entity_id
_entity_poly.type
_entity_poly.pdbx_seq_one_letter_code
_entity_poly.pdbx_strand_id
1 'polypeptide(L)'
;MLMKYFVLSFSGIPETVPISCVNRQCSSGLQAVINIAGGIRNGCYDIGLACGVESMSLGSATNPGDVSSRIMDNSKARDCLIPMGITSENVAERFGVSREKQDAFAFASQQKANAKIIKMDQPKT
;
A
#
# COMPACT_ATOMS: atom_id res chain seq x y z
N MET A 1 -16.80 5.42 6.42
CA MET A 1 -17.91 4.66 5.80
C MET A 1 -18.55 5.42 4.64
N LEU A 2 -18.83 6.72 4.79
CA LEU A 2 -19.36 7.60 3.73
C LEU A 2 -18.54 7.62 2.42
N MET A 3 -17.21 7.60 2.50
CA MET A 3 -16.35 7.65 1.31
C MET A 3 -16.47 6.42 0.39
N LYS A 4 -16.92 5.26 0.93
CA LYS A 4 -17.08 4.00 0.18
C LYS A 4 -18.23 4.07 -0.84
N TYR A 5 -19.37 4.62 -0.41
CA TYR A 5 -20.56 4.74 -1.25
C TYR A 5 -20.41 5.88 -2.27
N PHE A 6 -19.74 6.97 -1.88
CA PHE A 6 -19.54 8.13 -2.75
C PHE A 6 -18.79 7.74 -4.05
N VAL A 7 -17.61 7.12 -3.93
CA VAL A 7 -16.79 6.78 -5.12
C VAL A 7 -17.51 5.83 -6.08
N LEU A 8 -18.25 4.86 -5.56
CA LEU A 8 -19.00 3.91 -6.39
C LEU A 8 -20.15 4.61 -7.14
N SER A 9 -20.93 5.46 -6.45
CA SER A 9 -22.03 6.22 -7.03
C SER A 9 -21.60 7.22 -8.10
N PHE A 10 -20.46 7.92 -7.91
CA PHE A 10 -19.95 8.86 -8.93
C PHE A 10 -19.35 8.16 -10.15
N SER A 11 -19.04 6.87 -10.05
CA SER A 11 -18.43 6.09 -11.15
C SER A 11 -19.45 5.31 -12.00
N GLY A 12 -20.75 5.48 -11.73
CA GLY A 12 -21.83 4.81 -12.46
C GLY A 12 -22.03 3.33 -12.11
N ILE A 13 -21.42 2.85 -11.02
CA ILE A 13 -21.60 1.47 -10.56
C ILE A 13 -22.92 1.37 -9.77
N PRO A 14 -23.80 0.40 -10.06
CA PRO A 14 -25.07 0.26 -9.34
C PRO A 14 -24.91 0.02 -7.84
N GLU A 15 -25.86 0.51 -7.04
CA GLU A 15 -25.89 0.34 -5.58
C GLU A 15 -26.01 -1.13 -5.12
N THR A 16 -26.45 -2.01 -6.03
CA THR A 16 -26.54 -3.45 -5.80
C THR A 16 -25.17 -4.13 -5.75
N VAL A 17 -24.11 -3.47 -6.23
CA VAL A 17 -22.74 -4.00 -6.19
C VAL A 17 -22.12 -3.75 -4.81
N PRO A 18 -21.78 -4.80 -4.04
CA PRO A 18 -21.23 -4.61 -2.70
C PRO A 18 -19.80 -4.07 -2.75
N ILE A 19 -19.45 -3.26 -1.75
CA ILE A 19 -18.08 -2.75 -1.56
C ILE A 19 -17.56 -3.09 -0.15
N SER A 20 -16.32 -3.55 -0.08
CA SER A 20 -15.59 -3.70 1.17
C SER A 20 -14.23 -3.00 1.09
N CYS A 21 -13.62 -2.72 2.25
CA CYS A 21 -12.26 -2.18 2.29
C CYS A 21 -11.40 -3.10 3.13
N VAL A 22 -10.14 -3.24 2.72
CA VAL A 22 -9.15 -4.00 3.45
C VAL A 22 -7.93 -3.14 3.72
N ASN A 23 -7.38 -3.29 4.93
CA ASN A 23 -6.12 -2.70 5.31
C ASN A 23 -5.16 -3.83 5.68
N ARG A 24 -4.10 -3.96 4.89
CA ARG A 24 -2.94 -4.81 5.15
C ARG A 24 -1.66 -4.02 4.89
N GLN A 25 -1.62 -2.79 5.41
CA GLN A 25 -0.52 -1.84 5.25
C GLN A 25 -0.10 -1.69 3.78
N CYS A 26 1.20 -1.63 3.47
CA CYS A 26 1.74 -1.48 2.12
C CYS A 26 1.23 -2.54 1.12
N SER A 27 0.69 -3.67 1.61
CA SER A 27 0.16 -4.76 0.77
C SER A 27 -1.35 -4.68 0.52
N SER A 28 -2.06 -3.64 0.98
CA SER A 28 -3.52 -3.54 0.89
C SER A 28 -4.07 -3.68 -0.52
N GLY A 29 -3.41 -3.08 -1.52
CA GLY A 29 -3.81 -3.20 -2.93
C GLY A 29 -3.74 -4.64 -3.44
N LEU A 30 -2.67 -5.36 -3.11
CA LEU A 30 -2.53 -6.78 -3.47
C LEU A 30 -3.49 -7.66 -2.67
N GLN A 31 -3.75 -7.33 -1.40
CA GLN A 31 -4.74 -8.03 -0.59
C GLN A 31 -6.15 -7.92 -1.20
N ALA A 32 -6.51 -6.75 -1.75
CA ALA A 32 -7.77 -6.58 -2.47
C ALA A 32 -7.87 -7.53 -3.68
N VAL A 33 -6.80 -7.66 -4.46
CA VAL A 33 -6.72 -8.60 -5.58
C VAL A 33 -6.91 -10.05 -5.11
N ILE A 34 -6.21 -10.44 -4.04
CA ILE A 34 -6.31 -11.78 -3.46
C ILE A 34 -7.73 -12.09 -2.97
N ASN A 35 -8.41 -11.11 -2.37
CA ASN A 35 -9.79 -11.29 -1.91
C ASN A 35 -10.76 -11.54 -3.06
N ILE A 36 -10.65 -10.75 -4.15
CA ILE A 36 -11.49 -10.93 -5.34
C ILE A 36 -11.19 -12.28 -6.00
N ALA A 37 -9.92 -12.62 -6.21
CA ALA A 37 -9.52 -13.89 -6.78
C ALA A 37 -10.01 -15.08 -5.93
N GLY A 38 -9.92 -14.97 -4.60
CA GLY A 38 -10.44 -15.96 -3.67
C GLY A 38 -11.95 -16.11 -3.74
N GLY A 39 -12.70 -15.00 -3.82
CA GLY A 39 -14.17 -15.03 -3.96
C GLY A 39 -14.63 -15.66 -5.27
N ILE A 40 -13.95 -15.35 -6.39
CA ILE A 40 -14.21 -16.00 -7.68
C ILE A 40 -13.94 -17.50 -7.58
N ARG A 41 -12.78 -17.88 -7.05
CA ARG A 41 -12.40 -19.29 -6.87
C ARG A 41 -13.40 -20.05 -5.99
N ASN A 42 -13.98 -19.39 -4.99
CA ASN A 42 -14.95 -19.99 -4.07
C ASN A 42 -16.38 -20.01 -4.63
N GLY A 43 -16.62 -19.49 -5.83
CA GLY A 43 -17.94 -19.44 -6.45
C GLY A 43 -18.89 -18.41 -5.83
N CYS A 44 -18.36 -17.40 -5.12
CA CYS A 44 -19.19 -16.34 -4.53
C CYS A 44 -19.71 -15.35 -5.57
N TYR A 45 -18.96 -15.13 -6.64
CA TYR A 45 -19.25 -14.22 -7.76
C TYR A 45 -18.33 -14.51 -8.94
N ASP A 46 -18.74 -14.19 -10.16
CA ASP A 46 -17.93 -14.48 -11.38
C ASP A 46 -16.93 -13.37 -11.72
N ILE A 47 -17.27 -12.13 -11.35
CA ILE A 47 -16.47 -10.93 -11.67
C ILE A 47 -16.41 -10.06 -10.42
N GLY A 48 -15.24 -9.48 -10.16
CA GLY A 48 -15.05 -8.50 -9.10
C GLY A 48 -13.96 -7.49 -9.46
N LEU A 49 -14.00 -6.34 -8.80
CA LEU A 49 -13.05 -5.25 -8.98
C LEU A 49 -12.18 -5.11 -7.72
N ALA A 50 -10.86 -5.12 -7.91
CA ALA A 50 -9.88 -4.83 -6.86
C ALA A 50 -9.22 -3.48 -7.13
N CYS A 51 -9.23 -2.59 -6.13
CA CYS A 51 -8.63 -1.27 -6.21
C CYS A 51 -7.76 -0.99 -4.98
N GLY A 52 -6.75 -0.14 -5.15
CA GLY A 52 -5.97 0.45 -4.06
C GLY A 52 -5.90 1.96 -4.26
N VAL A 53 -6.15 2.72 -3.19
CA VAL A 53 -6.10 4.18 -3.20
C VAL A 53 -5.48 4.66 -1.90
N GLU A 54 -4.66 5.70 -1.97
CA GLU A 54 -3.99 6.32 -0.83
C GLU A 54 -3.88 7.82 -1.08
N SER A 55 -4.09 8.63 -0.05
CA SER A 55 -3.85 10.07 -0.11
C SER A 55 -3.07 10.51 1.12
N MET A 56 -1.74 10.44 1.02
CA MET A 56 -0.86 10.82 2.13
C MET A 56 -0.92 12.32 2.44
N SER A 57 -1.32 13.16 1.48
CA SER A 57 -1.46 14.61 1.69
C SER A 57 -2.66 14.96 2.58
N LEU A 58 -3.74 14.16 2.53
CA LEU A 58 -4.95 14.37 3.33
C LEU A 58 -5.04 13.43 4.54
N GLY A 59 -4.33 12.30 4.48
CA GLY A 59 -4.28 11.30 5.54
C GLY A 59 -3.39 11.73 6.70
N SER A 60 -3.77 11.32 7.91
CA SER A 60 -2.88 11.43 9.08
C SER A 60 -1.91 10.25 9.05
N ALA A 61 -0.71 10.47 8.51
CA ALA A 61 0.32 9.42 8.40
C ALA A 61 0.88 8.94 9.77
N THR A 62 0.54 9.62 10.87
CA THR A 62 1.22 9.48 12.16
C THR A 62 0.32 9.08 13.32
N ASN A 63 -0.98 8.86 13.11
CA ASN A 63 -1.88 8.48 14.19
C ASN A 63 -2.04 6.95 14.28
N PRO A 64 -1.47 6.27 15.28
CA PRO A 64 -1.67 4.82 15.49
C PRO A 64 -3.08 4.47 15.98
N GLY A 65 -3.95 5.45 16.20
CA GLY A 65 -5.27 5.30 16.82
C GLY A 65 -5.18 5.20 18.33
N ASP A 66 -6.22 4.67 18.95
CA ASP A 66 -6.27 4.44 20.39
C ASP A 66 -5.43 3.20 20.75
N VAL A 67 -4.26 3.45 21.32
CA VAL A 67 -3.32 2.40 21.73
C VAL A 67 -3.37 2.26 23.26
N SER A 68 -3.41 1.02 23.76
CA SER A 68 -3.36 0.75 25.19
C SER A 68 -2.06 1.24 25.83
N SER A 69 -2.14 1.81 27.03
CA SER A 69 -0.98 2.21 27.84
C SER A 69 -0.01 1.04 28.14
N ARG A 70 -0.53 -0.19 28.12
CA ARG A 70 0.25 -1.42 28.34
C ARG A 70 1.08 -1.86 27.13
N ILE A 71 1.03 -1.13 26.00
CA ILE A 71 1.82 -1.48 24.82
C ILE A 71 3.32 -1.50 25.12
N MET A 72 3.77 -0.67 26.06
CA MET A 72 5.16 -0.58 26.49
C MET A 72 5.64 -1.81 27.27
N ASP A 73 4.71 -2.58 27.85
CA ASP A 73 5.00 -3.78 28.63
C ASP A 73 5.33 -4.99 27.72
N ASN A 74 4.98 -4.92 26.43
CA ASN A 74 5.18 -5.99 25.47
C ASN A 74 6.13 -5.55 24.36
N SER A 75 7.30 -6.18 24.28
CA SER A 75 8.32 -5.83 23.27
C SER A 75 7.80 -5.90 21.84
N LYS A 76 7.06 -6.96 21.48
CA LYS A 76 6.54 -7.14 20.11
C LYS A 76 5.48 -6.11 19.76
N ALA A 77 4.63 -5.75 20.70
CA ALA A 77 3.60 -4.73 20.49
C ALA A 77 4.24 -3.35 20.33
N ARG A 78 5.24 -3.04 21.16
CA ARG A 78 6.04 -1.81 21.04
C ARG A 78 6.79 -1.74 19.70
N ASP A 79 7.28 -2.86 19.18
CA ASP A 79 7.98 -2.90 17.89
C ASP A 79 7.07 -2.47 16.72
N CYS A 80 5.75 -2.61 16.84
CA CYS A 80 4.79 -2.11 15.85
C CYS A 80 4.71 -0.57 15.80
N LEU A 81 5.28 0.13 16.78
CA LEU A 81 5.37 1.61 16.82
C LEU A 81 6.69 2.13 16.25
N ILE A 82 7.64 1.25 15.90
CA ILE A 82 8.93 1.68 15.34
C ILE A 82 8.69 2.36 13.99
N PRO A 83 9.20 3.59 13.77
CA PRO A 83 9.08 4.24 12.47
C PRO A 83 9.67 3.38 11.36
N MET A 84 9.00 3.31 10.21
CA MET A 84 9.44 2.49 9.08
C MET A 84 10.84 2.85 8.56
N GLY A 85 11.27 4.11 8.71
CA GLY A 85 12.65 4.52 8.39
C GLY A 85 13.68 3.86 9.32
N ILE A 86 13.37 3.75 10.62
CA ILE A 86 14.25 3.10 11.60
C ILE A 86 14.33 1.59 11.34
N THR A 87 13.23 0.95 10.92
CA THR A 87 13.31 -0.46 10.52
C THR A 87 14.20 -0.66 9.29
N SER A 88 14.23 0.31 8.36
CA SER A 88 15.18 0.33 7.24
C SER A 88 16.64 0.42 7.72
N GLU A 89 16.95 1.33 8.66
CA GLU A 89 18.30 1.45 9.24
C GLU A 89 18.73 0.17 9.97
N ASN A 90 17.82 -0.44 10.75
CA ASN A 90 18.08 -1.69 11.44
C ASN A 90 18.43 -2.83 10.48
N VAL A 91 17.76 -2.89 9.31
CA VAL A 91 18.08 -3.86 8.25
C VAL A 91 19.44 -3.54 7.62
N ALA A 92 19.70 -2.27 7.32
CA ALA A 92 20.97 -1.85 6.73
C ALA A 92 22.17 -2.20 7.63
N GLU A 93 22.08 -1.90 8.93
CA GLU A 93 23.10 -2.24 9.91
C GLU A 93 23.27 -3.76 10.03
N ARG A 94 22.17 -4.50 10.23
CA ARG A 94 22.21 -5.95 10.47
C ARG A 94 22.80 -6.75 9.31
N PHE A 95 22.60 -6.29 8.08
CA PHE A 95 23.05 -6.98 6.87
C PHE A 95 24.20 -6.28 6.14
N GLY A 96 24.79 -5.23 6.72
CA GLY A 96 25.94 -4.52 6.15
C GLY A 96 25.67 -3.85 4.80
N VAL A 97 24.51 -3.20 4.67
CA VAL A 97 24.12 -2.48 3.44
C VAL A 97 24.67 -1.06 3.48
N SER A 98 25.85 -0.88 2.90
CA SER A 98 26.53 0.43 2.89
C SER A 98 25.71 1.52 2.17
N ARG A 99 25.97 2.77 2.53
CA ARG A 99 25.28 3.93 1.95
C ARG A 99 25.45 3.99 0.43
N GLU A 100 26.64 3.66 -0.06
CA GLU A 100 26.97 3.66 -1.50
C GLU A 100 26.11 2.63 -2.26
N LYS A 101 25.84 1.45 -1.66
CA LYS A 101 24.95 0.44 -2.25
C LYS A 101 23.51 0.94 -2.31
N GLN A 102 23.03 1.61 -1.26
CA GLN A 102 21.68 2.18 -1.23
C GLN A 102 21.52 3.26 -2.31
N ASP A 103 22.48 4.18 -2.39
CA ASP A 103 22.47 5.27 -3.37
C ASP A 103 22.59 4.76 -4.81
N ALA A 104 23.46 3.78 -5.06
CA ALA A 104 23.60 3.16 -6.38
C ALA A 104 22.28 2.49 -6.85
N PHE A 105 21.58 1.80 -5.94
CA PHE A 105 20.28 1.21 -6.25
C PHE A 105 19.22 2.28 -6.53
N ALA A 106 19.16 3.33 -5.70
CA ALA A 106 18.22 4.43 -5.85
C ALA A 106 18.43 5.16 -7.19
N PHE A 107 19.68 5.45 -7.54
CA PHE A 107 20.04 6.09 -8.81
C PHE A 107 19.63 5.24 -10.01
N ALA A 108 19.97 3.94 -10.00
CA ALA A 108 19.59 3.03 -11.07
C ALA A 108 18.06 2.92 -11.21
N SER A 109 17.30 2.97 -10.11
CA SER A 109 15.84 2.99 -10.13
C SER A 109 15.31 4.25 -10.84
N GLN A 110 15.83 5.42 -10.47
CA GLN A 110 15.45 6.70 -11.09
C GLN A 110 15.79 6.75 -12.58
N GLN A 111 16.96 6.23 -12.97
CA GLN A 111 17.33 6.11 -14.39
C GLN A 111 16.32 5.27 -15.17
N LYS A 112 15.91 4.11 -14.63
CA LYS A 112 14.90 3.25 -15.28
C LYS A 112 13.54 3.93 -15.39
N ALA A 113 13.12 4.64 -14.34
CA ALA A 113 11.87 5.39 -14.33
C ALA A 113 11.88 6.48 -15.41
N ASN A 114 12.93 7.30 -15.44
CA ASN A 114 13.07 8.38 -16.43
C ASN A 114 13.13 7.84 -17.87
N ALA A 115 13.90 6.78 -18.11
CA ALA A 115 13.99 6.16 -19.43
C ALA A 115 12.64 5.62 -19.95
N LYS A 116 11.73 5.20 -19.06
CA LYS A 116 10.36 4.80 -19.45
C LYS A 116 9.45 5.99 -19.72
N ILE A 117 9.54 7.05 -18.92
CA ILE A 117 8.75 8.28 -19.13
C ILE A 117 9.05 8.86 -20.52
N ILE A 118 10.32 8.99 -20.87
CA ILE A 118 10.76 9.50 -22.18
C ILE A 118 10.21 8.66 -23.33
N LYS A 119 10.06 7.33 -23.16
CA LYS A 119 9.50 6.43 -24.18
C LYS A 119 7.98 6.49 -24.30
N MET A 120 7.26 6.91 -23.25
CA MET A 120 5.80 7.10 -23.32
C MET A 120 5.40 8.39 -24.05
N ASP A 121 6.28 9.39 -24.07
CA ASP A 121 6.08 10.67 -24.78
C ASP A 121 6.49 10.64 -26.27
N GLN A 122 7.13 9.57 -26.74
CA GLN A 122 7.39 9.40 -28.18
C GLN A 122 6.08 8.98 -28.87
N PRO A 123 5.71 9.60 -30.00
CA PRO A 123 4.55 9.18 -30.77
C PRO A 123 4.72 7.71 -31.15
N LYS A 124 3.75 6.87 -30.75
CA LYS A 124 3.69 5.49 -31.20
C LYS A 124 3.41 5.51 -32.71
N THR A 125 4.43 5.20 -33.50
CA THR A 125 4.31 4.87 -34.93
C THR A 125 3.52 3.59 -35.11
#